data_AF-A0A9E4W2A8-F1
#
_entry.id   AF-A0A9E4W2A8-F1
#
_cell.length_a   1.000
_cell.length_b   1.000
_cell.length_c   1.000
_cell.angle_alpha   90.00
_cell.angle_beta   90.00
_cell.angle_gamma   90.00
#
_symmetry.space_group_name_H-M   'P 1'
#
loop_
_entity.id
_entity.type
_entity.pdbx_description
1 polymer ?
#
loop_
_entity_poly.entity_id
_entity_poly.type
_entity_poly.pdbx_seq_one_letter_code
_entity_poly.pdbx_strand_id
1 'polypeptide(L)'
;MPDRSMKGVYPILSAPINVRGQLVVEDLERQVEWMIDKGVHGVGIAIATEIYKFTEEERDLILTTVVRVNNGRIKVVMNTGGEGTDAAIFLSKRAEELGADALMIRPTSFIPVPTSENVEYFVKIAESVSLPIFLQDQGTAQVPPAMA
;
A
#
# COMPACT_ATOMS: atom_id res chain seq x y z
N MET A 1 9.71 20.88 3.89
CA MET A 1 9.68 19.44 3.59
C MET A 1 8.25 18.96 3.74
N PRO A 2 7.75 18.04 2.91
CA PRO A 2 6.40 17.50 3.09
C PRO A 2 6.25 16.89 4.49
N ASP A 3 5.08 17.03 5.08
CA ASP A 3 4.76 16.43 6.38
C ASP A 3 4.84 14.90 6.25
N ARG A 4 5.85 14.32 6.90
CA ARG A 4 6.10 12.87 6.98
C ARG A 4 5.51 12.26 8.26
N SER A 5 4.77 13.02 9.06
CA SER A 5 4.15 12.50 10.26
C SER A 5 2.96 11.62 9.89
N MET A 6 3.16 10.31 10.02
CA MET A 6 2.13 9.29 9.78
C MET A 6 1.55 8.87 11.13
N LYS A 7 0.51 9.55 11.59
CA LYS A 7 -0.07 9.37 12.93
C LYS A 7 -1.60 9.39 12.89
N GLY A 8 -2.22 8.62 13.79
CA GLY A 8 -3.66 8.57 13.94
C GLY A 8 -4.26 7.29 13.38
N VAL A 9 -5.44 7.40 12.79
CA VAL A 9 -6.25 6.24 12.36
C VAL A 9 -6.15 6.07 10.85
N TYR A 10 -5.71 4.88 10.41
CA TYR A 10 -5.52 4.49 9.01
C TYR A 10 -6.27 3.18 8.71
N PRO A 11 -7.59 3.23 8.45
CA PRO A 11 -8.32 2.03 8.08
C PRO A 11 -7.83 1.49 6.74
N ILE A 12 -7.74 0.17 6.62
CA ILE A 12 -7.51 -0.47 5.33
C ILE A 12 -8.87 -0.55 4.61
N LEU A 13 -8.94 0.02 3.41
CA LEU A 13 -10.14 0.02 2.58
C LEU A 13 -10.48 -1.40 2.15
N SER A 14 -11.76 -1.68 1.94
CA SER A 14 -12.22 -2.90 1.26
C SER A 14 -12.40 -2.59 -0.22
N ALA A 15 -12.03 -3.51 -1.12
CA ALA A 15 -12.30 -3.37 -2.54
C ALA A 15 -13.73 -3.86 -2.85
N PRO A 16 -14.69 -2.98 -3.16
CA PRO A 16 -16.04 -3.41 -3.47
C PRO A 16 -16.06 -4.06 -4.85
N ILE A 17 -16.53 -5.31 -4.92
CA ILE A 17 -16.63 -6.05 -6.19
C ILE A 17 -18.08 -6.51 -6.43
N ASN A 18 -18.47 -6.57 -7.69
CA ASN A 18 -19.77 -7.11 -8.09
C ASN A 18 -19.75 -8.64 -8.16
N VAL A 19 -20.90 -9.26 -8.45
CA VAL A 19 -21.04 -10.73 -8.56
C VAL A 19 -20.20 -11.35 -9.68
N ARG A 20 -19.65 -10.55 -10.60
CA ARG A 20 -18.73 -10.98 -11.66
C ARG A 20 -17.26 -10.78 -11.27
N GLY A 21 -16.97 -10.37 -10.04
CA GLY A 21 -15.62 -10.11 -9.55
C GLY A 21 -15.01 -8.79 -10.01
N GLN A 22 -15.80 -7.89 -10.62
CA GLN A 22 -15.29 -6.62 -11.13
C GLN A 22 -15.41 -5.54 -10.06
N LEU A 23 -14.39 -4.68 -9.94
CA LEU A 23 -14.40 -3.52 -9.03
C LEU A 23 -15.61 -2.62 -9.31
N VAL A 24 -16.32 -2.24 -8.25
CA VAL A 24 -17.41 -1.25 -8.28
C VAL A 24 -16.83 0.08 -7.83
N VAL A 25 -16.42 0.91 -8.81
CA VAL A 25 -15.69 2.15 -8.57
C VAL A 25 -16.51 3.11 -7.72
N GLU A 26 -17.80 3.27 -8.01
CA GLU A 26 -18.68 4.21 -7.31
C GLU A 26 -18.82 3.87 -5.81
N ASP A 27 -18.75 2.58 -5.47
CA ASP A 27 -18.81 2.12 -4.08
C ASP A 27 -17.49 2.41 -3.35
N LEU A 28 -16.36 2.29 -4.06
CA LEU A 28 -15.04 2.66 -3.53
C LEU A 28 -14.98 4.17 -3.27
N GLU A 29 -15.48 5.00 -4.20
CA GLU A 29 -15.54 6.46 -4.02
C GLU A 29 -16.36 6.82 -2.77
N ARG A 30 -17.55 6.22 -2.61
CA ARG A 30 -18.39 6.44 -1.42
C ARG A 30 -17.71 6.00 -0.13
N GLN A 31 -16.97 4.89 -0.16
CA GLN A 31 -16.21 4.42 1.00
C GLN A 31 -15.11 5.43 1.39
N VAL A 32 -14.37 5.97 0.40
CA VAL A 32 -13.32 6.98 0.66
C VAL A 32 -13.91 8.25 1.27
N GLU A 33 -14.99 8.79 0.71
CA GLU A 33 -15.65 9.98 1.26
C GLU A 33 -16.16 9.74 2.69
N TRP A 34 -16.74 8.55 2.95
CA TRP A 34 -17.20 8.19 4.28
C TRP A 34 -16.04 8.15 5.29
N MET A 35 -14.88 7.60 4.92
CA MET A 35 -13.71 7.57 5.80
C MET A 35 -13.24 8.99 6.13
N ILE A 36 -13.20 9.88 5.14
CA ILE A 36 -12.83 11.28 5.30
C ILE A 36 -13.82 12.00 6.24
N ASP A 37 -15.13 11.80 6.05
CA ASP A 37 -16.18 12.35 6.92
C ASP A 37 -16.04 11.89 8.39
N LYS A 38 -15.53 10.67 8.62
CA LYS A 38 -15.25 10.17 9.98
C LYS A 38 -13.95 10.70 10.60
N GLY A 39 -13.23 11.57 9.90
CA GLY A 39 -12.04 12.23 10.45
C GLY A 39 -10.85 11.29 10.64
N VAL A 40 -10.72 10.26 9.80
CA VAL A 40 -9.50 9.43 9.78
C VAL A 40 -8.31 10.26 9.29
N HIS A 41 -7.10 9.81 9.61
CA HIS A 41 -5.87 10.56 9.28
C HIS A 41 -5.26 10.08 7.95
N GLY A 42 -5.62 8.87 7.55
CA GLY A 42 -5.32 8.31 6.25
C GLY A 42 -6.13 7.06 5.99
N VAL A 43 -5.88 6.46 4.82
CA VAL A 43 -6.44 5.19 4.39
C VAL A 43 -5.33 4.33 3.81
N GLY A 44 -5.46 3.01 4.00
CA GLY A 44 -4.56 2.04 3.42
C GLY A 44 -5.23 1.22 2.31
N ILE A 45 -4.48 0.88 1.28
CA ILE A 45 -4.84 -0.11 0.25
C ILE A 45 -3.86 -1.26 0.42
N ALA A 46 -4.29 -2.37 1.04
CA ALA A 46 -3.39 -3.43 1.47
C ALA A 46 -4.05 -4.81 1.46
N ILE A 47 -3.58 -5.75 2.29
CA ILE A 47 -4.05 -7.15 2.32
C ILE A 47 -5.56 -7.25 2.56
N ALA A 48 -6.15 -6.41 3.44
CA ALA A 48 -7.61 -6.42 3.68
C ALA A 48 -8.43 -5.83 2.52
N THR A 49 -7.79 -5.06 1.63
CA THR A 49 -8.35 -4.67 0.32
C THR A 49 -8.28 -5.82 -0.68
N GLU A 50 -7.62 -6.93 -0.31
CA GLU A 50 -7.33 -8.08 -1.17
C GLU A 50 -6.49 -7.71 -2.40
N ILE A 51 -5.65 -6.67 -2.27
CA ILE A 51 -4.93 -6.05 -3.39
C ILE A 51 -4.07 -7.03 -4.20
N TYR A 52 -3.63 -8.12 -3.58
CA TYR A 52 -2.86 -9.20 -4.22
C TYR A 52 -3.66 -10.01 -5.26
N LYS A 53 -4.99 -9.90 -5.30
CA LYS A 53 -5.87 -10.57 -6.27
C LYS A 53 -6.11 -9.75 -7.55
N PHE A 54 -5.80 -8.47 -7.53
CA PHE A 54 -6.04 -7.54 -8.63
C PHE A 54 -4.83 -7.48 -9.57
N THR A 55 -5.09 -7.29 -10.87
CA THR A 55 -4.04 -7.01 -11.87
C THR A 55 -3.38 -5.65 -11.61
N GLU A 56 -2.27 -5.37 -12.29
CA GLU A 56 -1.59 -4.08 -12.15
C GLU A 56 -2.49 -2.91 -12.56
N GLU A 57 -3.26 -3.07 -13.64
CA GLU A 57 -4.20 -2.05 -14.12
C GLU A 57 -5.34 -1.82 -13.12
N GLU A 58 -5.82 -2.89 -12.47
CA GLU A 58 -6.86 -2.79 -11.44
C GLU A 58 -6.31 -2.13 -10.16
N ARG A 59 -5.06 -2.42 -9.78
CA ARG A 59 -4.38 -1.74 -8.66
C ARG A 59 -4.22 -0.25 -8.94
N ASP A 60 -3.80 0.10 -10.16
CA ASP A 60 -3.71 1.48 -10.62
C ASP A 60 -5.07 2.17 -10.55
N LEU A 61 -6.13 1.50 -11.01
CA LEU A 61 -7.50 2.03 -10.95
C LEU A 61 -7.97 2.27 -9.51
N ILE A 62 -7.70 1.33 -8.59
CA ILE A 62 -8.03 1.48 -7.16
C ILE A 62 -7.28 2.69 -6.59
N LEU A 63 -5.96 2.74 -6.76
CA LEU A 63 -5.13 3.81 -6.19
C LEU A 63 -5.51 5.18 -6.76
N THR A 64 -5.62 5.30 -8.08
CA THR A 64 -6.00 6.56 -8.75
C THR A 64 -7.40 7.02 -8.36
N THR A 65 -8.35 6.10 -8.16
CA THR A 65 -9.68 6.43 -7.64
C THR A 65 -9.59 6.98 -6.22
N VAL A 66 -8.87 6.30 -5.33
CA VAL A 66 -8.70 6.74 -3.94
C VAL A 66 -8.01 8.10 -3.88
N VAL A 67 -6.91 8.29 -4.61
CA VAL A 67 -6.15 9.56 -4.65
C VAL A 67 -7.00 10.70 -5.22
N ARG A 68 -7.69 10.45 -6.35
CA ARG A 68 -8.56 11.46 -7.00
C ARG A 68 -9.69 11.88 -6.08
N VAL A 69 -10.41 10.93 -5.48
CA VAL A 69 -11.47 11.25 -4.53
C VAL A 69 -10.86 11.97 -3.35
N ASN A 70 -9.85 11.42 -2.69
CA ASN A 70 -9.18 12.02 -1.52
C ASN A 70 -8.78 13.49 -1.75
N ASN A 71 -8.28 13.85 -2.94
CA ASN A 71 -7.92 15.23 -3.28
C ASN A 71 -6.99 15.89 -2.22
N GLY A 72 -6.07 15.12 -1.66
CA GLY A 72 -5.09 15.57 -0.68
C GLY A 72 -5.61 15.86 0.73
N ARG A 73 -6.84 15.43 1.08
CA ARG A 73 -7.46 15.70 2.39
C ARG A 73 -6.87 14.86 3.52
N ILE A 74 -6.56 13.60 3.26
CA ILE A 74 -5.94 12.65 4.19
C ILE A 74 -4.79 11.90 3.49
N LYS A 75 -3.99 11.13 4.25
CA LYS A 75 -2.87 10.36 3.71
C LYS A 75 -3.31 9.06 3.03
N VAL A 76 -2.68 8.68 1.92
CA VAL A 76 -2.94 7.42 1.22
C VAL A 76 -1.71 6.50 1.29
N VAL A 77 -1.87 5.31 1.85
CA VAL A 77 -0.81 4.29 1.96
C VAL A 77 -1.13 3.12 1.04
N MET A 78 -0.21 2.77 0.14
CA MET A 78 -0.40 1.67 -0.81
C MET A 78 0.54 0.50 -0.50
N ASN A 79 0.00 -0.72 -0.51
CA ASN A 79 0.84 -1.91 -0.46
C ASN A 79 1.46 -2.20 -1.83
N THR A 80 2.79 -2.23 -1.87
CA THR A 80 3.58 -2.51 -3.07
C THR A 80 4.58 -3.64 -2.85
N GLY A 81 4.39 -4.41 -1.78
CA GLY A 81 5.19 -5.58 -1.49
C GLY A 81 4.95 -6.69 -2.51
N GLY A 82 5.99 -7.49 -2.73
CA GLY A 82 5.99 -8.59 -3.69
C GLY A 82 7.14 -9.55 -3.39
N GLU A 83 7.06 -10.76 -3.94
CA GLU A 83 8.04 -11.82 -3.67
C GLU A 83 9.35 -11.66 -4.47
N GLY A 84 9.41 -10.69 -5.37
CA GLY A 84 10.62 -10.32 -6.12
C GLY A 84 10.96 -8.85 -5.93
N THR A 85 12.25 -8.55 -5.74
CA THR A 85 12.73 -7.19 -5.49
C THR A 85 12.39 -6.24 -6.64
N ASP A 86 12.66 -6.63 -7.88
CA ASP A 86 12.41 -5.77 -9.05
C ASP A 86 10.91 -5.51 -9.25
N ALA A 87 10.06 -6.51 -8.99
CA ALA A 87 8.62 -6.37 -9.04
C ALA A 87 8.12 -5.41 -7.95
N ALA A 88 8.64 -5.51 -6.73
CA ALA A 88 8.30 -4.61 -5.64
C ALA A 88 8.78 -3.16 -5.92
N ILE A 89 9.96 -2.99 -6.52
CA ILE A 89 10.46 -1.67 -6.96
C ILE A 89 9.52 -1.08 -8.02
N PHE A 90 9.15 -1.87 -9.03
CA PHE A 90 8.23 -1.42 -10.08
C PHE A 90 6.90 -0.94 -9.50
N LEU A 91 6.27 -1.75 -8.65
CA LEU A 91 5.01 -1.39 -7.98
C LEU A 91 5.15 -0.16 -7.07
N SER A 92 6.28 -0.03 -6.39
CA SER A 92 6.56 1.09 -5.48
C SER A 92 6.71 2.41 -6.22
N LYS A 93 7.46 2.44 -7.32
CA LYS A 93 7.58 3.61 -8.19
C LYS A 93 6.24 3.97 -8.81
N ARG A 94 5.49 2.97 -9.26
CA ARG A 94 4.16 3.18 -9.82
C ARG A 94 3.21 3.81 -8.81
N ALA A 95 3.18 3.33 -7.56
CA ALA A 95 2.36 3.92 -6.52
C ALA A 95 2.77 5.37 -6.19
N GLU A 96 4.07 5.68 -6.22
CA GLU A 96 4.57 7.06 -6.07
C GLU A 96 4.10 7.97 -7.20
N GLU A 97 4.24 7.54 -8.46
CA GLU A 97 3.76 8.29 -9.64
C GLU A 97 2.25 8.56 -9.58
N LEU A 98 1.48 7.61 -9.04
CA LEU A 98 0.02 7.69 -8.92
C LEU A 98 -0.46 8.45 -7.68
N GLY A 99 0.46 8.96 -6.85
CA GLY A 99 0.14 9.89 -5.76
C GLY A 99 -0.10 9.24 -4.40
N ALA A 100 0.45 8.04 -4.13
CA ALA A 100 0.52 7.54 -2.77
C ALA A 100 1.41 8.45 -1.89
N ASP A 101 1.06 8.60 -0.62
CA ASP A 101 1.87 9.33 0.36
C ASP A 101 2.90 8.44 1.06
N ALA A 102 2.66 7.12 1.06
CA ALA A 102 3.51 6.13 1.69
C ALA A 102 3.30 4.75 1.06
N LEU A 103 4.28 3.88 1.30
CA LEU A 103 4.20 2.47 0.93
C LEU A 103 4.05 1.59 2.17
N MET A 104 3.38 0.45 2.03
CA MET A 104 3.30 -0.59 3.03
C MET A 104 3.90 -1.88 2.47
N ILE A 105 5.00 -2.33 3.04
CA ILE A 105 5.80 -3.42 2.47
C ILE A 105 6.10 -4.42 3.56
N ARG A 106 5.79 -5.69 3.29
CA ARG A 106 6.14 -6.82 4.14
C ARG A 106 7.36 -7.55 3.58
N PRO A 107 8.08 -8.32 4.40
CA PRO A 107 9.14 -9.21 3.90
C PRO A 107 8.60 -10.22 2.89
N THR A 108 9.51 -10.73 2.06
CA THR A 108 9.24 -11.90 1.21
C THR A 108 8.92 -13.10 2.10
N SER A 109 7.93 -13.90 1.71
CA SER A 109 7.44 -14.99 2.56
C SER A 109 7.04 -16.24 1.81
N PHE A 110 6.95 -16.20 0.48
CA PHE A 110 6.60 -17.39 -0.31
C PHE A 110 7.71 -18.44 -0.24
N ILE A 111 8.97 -18.01 -0.33
CA ILE A 111 10.16 -18.81 -0.04
C ILE A 111 10.94 -18.07 1.03
N PRO A 112 11.22 -18.70 2.20
CA PRO A 112 12.03 -18.06 3.23
C PRO A 112 13.43 -17.74 2.70
N VAL A 113 13.84 -16.49 2.86
CA VAL A 113 15.20 -16.02 2.53
C VAL A 113 15.95 -15.66 3.82
N PRO A 114 17.30 -15.68 3.80
CA PRO A 114 18.10 -15.17 4.90
C PRO A 114 17.71 -13.74 5.30
N THR A 115 17.86 -13.41 6.58
CA THR A 115 17.60 -12.06 7.11
C THR A 115 18.33 -10.97 6.30
N SER A 116 19.56 -11.21 5.88
CA SER A 116 20.35 -10.27 5.08
C SER A 116 19.70 -9.95 3.73
N GLU A 117 19.05 -10.92 3.09
CA GLU A 117 18.36 -10.72 1.81
C GLU A 117 17.06 -9.94 2.00
N ASN A 118 16.34 -10.17 3.10
CA ASN A 118 15.18 -9.34 3.45
C ASN A 118 15.58 -7.88 3.74
N VAL A 119 16.71 -7.67 4.42
CA VAL A 119 17.26 -6.32 4.62
C VAL A 119 17.57 -5.66 3.27
N GLU A 120 18.28 -6.36 2.38
CA GLU A 120 18.62 -5.86 1.05
C GLU A 120 17.38 -5.54 0.20
N TYR A 121 16.34 -6.39 0.29
CA TYR A 121 15.04 -6.16 -0.34
C TYR A 121 14.44 -4.80 0.06
N PHE A 122 14.37 -4.50 1.36
CA PHE A 122 13.85 -3.22 1.84
C PHE A 122 14.73 -2.04 1.44
N VAL A 123 16.07 -2.18 1.55
CA VAL A 123 17.01 -1.12 1.17
C VAL A 123 16.86 -0.75 -0.30
N LYS A 124 16.84 -1.74 -1.20
CA LYS A 124 16.70 -1.50 -2.64
C LYS A 124 15.40 -0.80 -2.99
N ILE A 125 14.30 -1.12 -2.31
CA ILE A 125 13.03 -0.41 -2.53
C ILE A 125 13.12 1.02 -2.00
N ALA A 126 13.64 1.22 -0.79
CA ALA A 126 13.78 2.53 -0.17
C ALA A 126 14.68 3.49 -0.98
N GLU A 127 15.72 2.98 -1.63
CA GLU A 127 16.59 3.77 -2.53
C GLU A 127 15.91 4.14 -3.86
N SER A 128 14.82 3.45 -4.21
CA SER A 128 14.16 3.56 -5.51
C SER A 128 13.00 4.56 -5.55
N VAL A 129 12.53 5.02 -4.39
CA VAL A 129 11.40 5.96 -4.23
C VAL A 129 11.73 7.03 -3.20
N SER A 130 10.98 8.13 -3.19
CA SER A 130 11.11 9.21 -2.19
C SER A 130 10.12 9.08 -1.02
N LEU A 131 9.13 8.19 -1.15
CA LEU A 131 8.06 7.96 -0.18
C LEU A 131 8.57 7.23 1.08
N PRO A 132 8.00 7.53 2.27
CA PRO A 132 8.21 6.72 3.46
C PRO A 132 7.61 5.31 3.31
N ILE A 133 8.26 4.32 3.94
CA ILE A 133 7.86 2.92 3.89
C ILE A 133 7.45 2.45 5.30
N PHE A 134 6.26 1.87 5.39
CA PHE A 134 5.77 1.14 6.55
C PHE A 134 6.22 -0.31 6.41
N LEU A 135 7.15 -0.73 7.27
CA LEU A 135 7.51 -2.15 7.40
C LEU A 135 6.34 -2.89 8.05
N GLN A 136 5.72 -3.80 7.31
CA GLN A 136 4.60 -4.60 7.80
C GLN A 136 5.12 -5.93 8.37
N ASP A 137 5.10 -6.04 9.69
CA ASP A 137 5.38 -7.27 10.43
C ASP A 137 4.09 -8.05 10.71
N GLN A 138 4.01 -9.29 10.24
CA GLN A 138 2.86 -10.17 10.46
C GLN A 138 3.27 -11.63 10.55
N GLY A 139 2.41 -12.49 11.13
CA GLY A 139 2.78 -13.85 11.53
C GLY A 139 3.40 -14.73 10.43
N THR A 140 3.03 -14.53 9.17
CA THR A 140 3.59 -15.28 8.03
C THR A 140 4.72 -14.55 7.29
N ALA A 141 5.01 -13.30 7.63
CA ALA A 141 6.03 -12.46 7.00
C ALA A 141 6.62 -11.52 8.06
N GLN A 142 7.60 -12.03 8.80
CA GLN A 142 8.13 -11.34 9.98
C GLN A 142 9.26 -10.38 9.62
N VAL A 143 9.15 -9.13 10.06
CA VAL A 143 10.25 -8.17 9.90
C VAL A 143 11.38 -8.59 10.84
N PRO A 144 12.61 -8.80 10.33
CA PRO A 144 13.70 -9.24 11.18
C PRO A 144 13.97 -8.22 12.31
N PRO A 145 14.22 -8.66 13.56
CA PRO A 145 14.48 -7.74 14.67
C PRO A 145 15.65 -6.77 14.45
N ALA A 146 16.60 -7.12 13.57
CA ALA A 146 17.70 -6.23 13.18
C ALA A 146 17.25 -4.99 12.38
N MET A 147 15.99 -4.93 11.93
CA MET A 147 15.39 -3.84 11.16
C MET A 147 14.35 -3.04 11.98
N ALA A 148 14.06 -3.46 13.22
CA ALA A 148 13.03 -2.88 14.08
C ALA A 148 13.54 -1.74 14.97
#